data_AF-A0A4Q0PP20-F1
#
_entry.id   AF-A0A4Q0PP20-F1
#
_cell.length_a   1.000
_cell.length_b   1.000
_cell.length_c   1.000
_cell.angle_alpha   90.00
_cell.angle_beta   90.00
_cell.angle_gamma   90.00
#
_symmetry.space_group_name_H-M   'P 1'
#
loop_
_entity.id
_entity.type
_entity.pdbx_description
1 polymer ?
#
loop_
_entity_poly.entity_id
_entity_poly.type
_entity_poly.pdbx_seq_one_letter_code
_entity_poly.pdbx_strand_id
1 'polypeptide(L)'
;MGGGRFSNEAYEQLRNSKGYSNKSREEIFTARTIDPEMDPSKALVRESRDSEEHPESVSIIVGLDVTGSMGFVPELIVKEALPDLIGSLMEAGIEHPQVLFMGLGDFVYDSAPLQVGQFESSAELLDRWLTRVYLEGGGGGNNQEGYNLAHLFAARHTAIDCWEKRKQKGFLFTIGDEPVFKELPAEIIRKYTCTNEASTISTEAIIKEAQEKYNVYHIHLEHNDWSKMETRKGNWKALLGENFIELPDYKKVAKRIAEVVIQNHKPASLSTENKTSSNSDIDVENML
;
A
#
# COMPACT_ATOMS: atom_id res chain seq x y z
N MET A 1 16.09 2.96 -10.71
CA MET A 1 15.24 2.12 -9.84
C MET A 1 15.93 1.95 -8.49
N GLY A 2 15.14 1.79 -7.42
CA GLY A 2 15.59 1.77 -6.03
C GLY A 2 16.69 0.76 -5.76
N GLY A 3 17.90 1.28 -5.57
CA GLY A 3 19.01 0.52 -5.01
C GLY A 3 19.07 0.70 -3.49
N GLY A 4 19.84 -0.16 -2.85
CA GLY A 4 20.06 -0.15 -1.41
C GLY A 4 19.11 -1.06 -0.66
N ARG A 5 19.49 -1.36 0.59
CA ARG A 5 18.73 -2.23 1.50
C ARG A 5 18.19 -1.42 2.67
N PHE A 6 17.02 -1.82 3.12
CA PHE A 6 16.49 -1.35 4.39
C PHE A 6 17.28 -1.98 5.54
N SER A 7 17.60 -1.18 6.57
CA SER A 7 18.03 -1.68 7.87
C SER A 7 17.45 -0.77 8.96
N ASN A 8 17.12 -1.37 10.10
CA ASN A 8 16.58 -0.61 11.24
C ASN A 8 17.60 0.43 11.71
N GLU A 9 18.89 0.11 11.74
CA GLU A 9 19.96 1.03 12.13
C GLU A 9 20.07 2.22 11.18
N ALA A 10 19.97 1.98 9.87
CA ALA A 10 20.01 3.05 8.87
C ALA A 10 18.83 4.01 9.03
N TYR A 11 17.64 3.48 9.32
CA TYR A 11 16.46 4.30 9.56
C TYR A 11 16.54 5.06 10.90
N GLU A 12 17.01 4.43 11.97
CA GLU A 12 17.22 5.10 13.26
C GLU A 12 18.21 6.27 13.13
N GLN A 13 19.32 6.06 12.43
CA GLN A 13 20.29 7.12 12.13
C GLN A 13 19.66 8.25 11.33
N LEU A 14 18.88 7.92 10.30
CA LEU A 14 18.16 8.91 9.49
C LEU A 14 17.20 9.73 10.36
N ARG A 15 16.34 9.07 11.13
CA ARG A 15 15.38 9.72 12.04
C ARG A 15 16.08 10.64 13.04
N ASN A 16 17.17 10.19 13.65
CA ASN A 16 17.96 10.99 14.58
C ASN A 16 18.60 12.20 13.89
N SER A 17 19.16 12.03 12.69
CA SER A 17 19.75 13.11 11.91
C SER A 17 18.72 14.17 11.49
N LYS A 18 17.49 13.75 11.18
CA LYS A 18 16.38 14.62 10.78
C LYS A 18 15.64 15.24 11.97
N GLY A 19 15.85 14.70 13.17
CA GLY A 19 15.26 15.17 14.42
C GLY A 19 13.75 14.99 14.50
N TYR A 20 13.16 13.96 13.85
CA TYR A 20 11.70 13.82 13.73
C TYR A 20 10.96 13.77 15.06
N SER A 21 11.58 13.21 16.10
CA SER A 21 10.99 13.15 17.44
C SER A 21 10.66 14.52 18.03
N ASN A 22 11.37 15.57 17.59
CA ASN A 22 11.23 16.94 18.10
C ASN A 22 10.48 17.87 17.15
N LYS A 23 10.04 17.36 15.99
CA LYS A 23 9.39 18.16 14.94
C LYS A 23 7.88 17.96 14.97
N SER A 24 7.13 19.04 14.76
CA SER A 24 5.71 18.98 14.45
C SER A 24 5.47 18.38 13.05
N ARG A 25 4.24 18.01 12.77
CA ARG A 25 3.81 17.57 11.44
C ARG A 25 4.18 18.59 10.36
N GLU A 26 3.91 19.87 10.59
CA GLU A 26 4.17 20.95 9.64
C GLU A 26 5.67 21.19 9.40
N GLU A 27 6.53 20.78 10.35
CA GLU A 27 7.99 20.83 10.21
C GLU A 27 8.56 19.61 9.46
N ILE A 28 7.81 18.51 9.41
CA ILE A 28 8.17 17.30 8.66
C ILE A 28 7.64 17.41 7.22
N PHE A 29 6.35 17.69 7.08
CA PHE A 29 5.64 17.80 5.81
C PHE A 29 5.59 19.26 5.39
N THR A 30 6.66 19.71 4.74
CA THR A 30 6.85 21.12 4.35
C THR A 30 6.28 21.46 2.97
N ALA A 31 5.85 20.45 2.20
CA ALA A 31 5.28 20.61 0.88
C ALA A 31 4.02 21.50 0.91
N ARG A 32 3.91 22.41 -0.07
CA ARG A 32 2.75 23.31 -0.25
C ARG A 32 1.99 23.07 -1.54
N THR A 33 2.55 22.23 -2.41
CA THR A 33 1.98 21.77 -3.66
C THR A 33 2.45 20.34 -3.88
N ILE A 34 1.78 19.60 -4.76
CA ILE A 34 2.24 18.28 -5.18
C ILE A 34 3.70 18.34 -5.68
N ASP A 35 4.53 17.41 -5.21
CA ASP A 35 5.89 17.25 -5.73
C ASP A 35 5.81 16.81 -7.21
N PRO A 36 6.55 17.43 -8.15
CA PRO A 36 6.51 17.05 -9.55
C PRO A 36 6.85 15.58 -9.83
N GLU A 37 7.67 14.94 -8.99
CA GLU A 37 8.00 13.52 -9.10
C GLU A 37 6.87 12.62 -8.57
N MET A 38 5.94 13.16 -7.78
CA MET A 38 4.74 12.47 -7.29
C MET A 38 3.48 12.77 -8.10
N ASP A 39 3.59 13.68 -9.08
CA ASP A 39 2.47 14.11 -9.92
C ASP A 39 2.04 12.99 -10.89
N PRO A 40 0.85 12.38 -10.69
CA PRO A 40 0.37 11.29 -11.53
C PRO A 40 0.16 11.70 -12.99
N SER A 41 -0.04 12.99 -13.29
CA SER A 41 -0.17 13.49 -14.67
C SER A 41 1.16 13.45 -15.46
N LYS A 42 2.27 13.25 -14.75
CA LYS A 42 3.62 13.10 -15.30
C LYS A 42 4.15 11.68 -15.12
N ALA A 43 3.51 10.89 -14.28
CA ALA A 43 3.98 9.57 -13.91
C ALA A 43 3.66 8.55 -15.02
N LEU A 44 4.71 8.14 -15.71
CA LEU A 44 4.77 6.86 -16.43
C LEU A 44 4.66 5.72 -15.40
N VAL A 45 4.37 4.52 -15.90
CA VAL A 45 4.27 3.27 -15.14
C VAL A 45 5.31 3.19 -14.01
N ARG A 46 4.86 2.91 -12.78
CA ARG A 46 5.74 2.68 -11.62
C ARG A 46 6.15 1.23 -11.56
N GLU A 47 7.44 1.00 -11.41
CA GLU A 47 8.03 -0.32 -11.60
C GLU A 47 8.58 -0.86 -10.29
N SER A 48 8.18 -2.08 -9.96
CA SER A 48 8.79 -2.87 -8.90
C SER A 48 9.49 -4.06 -9.55
N ARG A 49 10.82 -3.97 -9.65
CA ARG A 49 11.63 -4.91 -10.44
C ARG A 49 12.64 -5.64 -9.57
N ASP A 50 12.91 -6.87 -9.97
CA ASP A 50 13.99 -7.65 -9.39
C ASP A 50 15.34 -7.05 -9.79
N SER A 51 16.31 -7.15 -8.88
CA SER A 51 17.70 -6.74 -9.10
C SER A 51 18.65 -7.74 -8.47
N GLU A 52 19.97 -7.56 -8.66
CA GLU A 52 20.97 -8.38 -7.94
C GLU A 52 20.85 -8.26 -6.42
N GLU A 53 20.47 -7.09 -5.92
CA GLU A 53 20.27 -6.84 -4.48
C GLU A 53 18.95 -7.39 -3.95
N HIS A 54 17.93 -7.43 -4.81
CA HIS A 54 16.54 -7.80 -4.54
C HIS A 54 16.00 -8.78 -5.61
N PRO A 55 16.47 -10.03 -5.63
CA PRO A 55 16.14 -11.01 -6.68
C PRO A 55 14.68 -11.47 -6.68
N GLU A 56 14.00 -11.43 -5.53
CA GLU A 56 12.61 -11.85 -5.39
C GLU A 56 11.74 -10.72 -4.81
N SER A 57 11.67 -9.59 -5.53
CA SER A 57 10.93 -8.41 -5.08
C SER A 57 9.46 -8.73 -4.77
N VAL A 58 8.93 -8.10 -3.71
CA VAL A 58 7.51 -8.15 -3.30
C VAL A 58 6.96 -6.73 -3.23
N SER A 59 6.07 -6.39 -4.16
CA SER A 59 5.52 -5.05 -4.29
C SER A 59 4.39 -4.80 -3.30
N ILE A 60 4.50 -3.71 -2.54
CA ILE A 60 3.51 -3.27 -1.55
C ILE A 60 3.17 -1.80 -1.82
N ILE A 61 1.90 -1.49 -2.02
CA ILE A 61 1.40 -0.12 -2.15
C ILE A 61 0.69 0.24 -0.85
N VAL A 62 1.04 1.38 -0.28
CA VAL A 62 0.40 1.97 0.91
C VAL A 62 -0.16 3.33 0.53
N GLY A 63 -1.47 3.36 0.28
CA GLY A 63 -2.25 4.57 0.03
C GLY A 63 -2.74 5.19 1.32
N LEU A 64 -2.26 6.40 1.60
CA LEU A 64 -2.53 7.17 2.79
C LEU A 64 -3.55 8.24 2.47
N ASP A 65 -4.65 8.25 3.21
CA ASP A 65 -5.53 9.39 3.28
C ASP A 65 -4.79 10.61 3.83
N VAL A 66 -4.79 11.70 3.06
CA VAL A 66 -4.14 12.97 3.39
C VAL A 66 -5.14 14.11 3.62
N THR A 67 -6.43 13.78 3.81
CA THR A 67 -7.45 14.76 4.17
C THR A 67 -7.27 15.26 5.60
N GLY A 68 -8.04 16.30 5.96
CA GLY A 68 -7.92 16.96 7.25
C GLY A 68 -8.15 16.05 8.45
N SER A 69 -9.02 15.03 8.34
CA SER A 69 -9.27 14.04 9.41
C SER A 69 -8.06 13.12 9.62
N MET A 70 -7.30 12.83 8.57
CA MET A 70 -6.35 11.71 8.53
C MET A 70 -4.87 12.12 8.47
N GLY A 71 -4.57 13.42 8.42
CA GLY A 71 -3.19 13.94 8.34
C GLY A 71 -2.24 13.54 9.49
N PHE A 72 -2.72 12.90 10.57
CA PHE A 72 -1.88 12.32 11.62
C PHE A 72 -1.30 10.95 11.26
N VAL A 73 -1.89 10.23 10.30
CA VAL A 73 -1.46 8.88 9.92
C VAL A 73 -0.12 8.88 9.17
N PRO A 74 0.10 9.74 8.14
CA PRO A 74 1.42 9.86 7.52
C PRO A 74 2.51 10.22 8.55
N GLU A 75 2.20 11.11 9.50
CA GLU A 75 3.11 11.48 10.58
C GLU A 75 3.49 10.30 11.47
N LEU A 76 2.51 9.51 11.91
CA LEU A 76 2.76 8.30 12.70
C LEU A 76 3.67 7.33 11.96
N ILE A 77 3.43 7.09 10.67
CA ILE A 77 4.22 6.15 9.88
C ILE A 77 5.67 6.62 9.75
N VAL A 78 5.90 7.91 9.44
CA VAL A 78 7.27 8.49 9.39
C VAL A 78 7.97 8.37 10.74
N LYS A 79 7.28 8.73 11.82
CA LYS A 79 7.93 8.87 13.14
C LYS A 79 8.21 7.53 13.80
N GLU A 80 7.28 6.58 13.68
CA GLU A 80 7.21 5.44 14.59
C GLU A 80 7.09 4.10 13.86
N ALA A 81 6.40 4.06 12.73
CA ALA A 81 5.82 2.80 12.26
C ALA A 81 6.53 2.18 11.03
N LEU A 82 7.33 2.96 10.29
CA LEU A 82 8.01 2.48 9.07
C LEU A 82 9.08 1.41 9.36
N PRO A 83 9.96 1.54 10.38
CA PRO A 83 10.91 0.48 10.74
C PRO A 83 10.22 -0.81 11.14
N ASP A 84 9.19 -0.70 11.97
CA ASP A 84 8.44 -1.85 12.46
C ASP A 84 7.76 -2.60 11.30
N LEU A 85 7.22 -1.86 10.32
CA LEU A 85 6.63 -2.45 9.11
C LEU A 85 7.67 -3.27 8.33
N ILE A 86 8.77 -2.64 7.89
CA ILE A 86 9.74 -3.32 7.01
C ILE A 86 10.52 -4.38 7.78
N GLY A 87 10.93 -4.09 9.02
CA GLY A 87 11.62 -5.04 9.89
C GLY A 87 10.80 -6.31 10.13
N SER A 88 9.51 -6.18 10.44
CA SER A 88 8.62 -7.33 10.64
C SER A 88 8.48 -8.19 9.37
N LEU A 89 8.44 -7.57 8.18
CA LEU A 89 8.38 -8.31 6.91
C LEU A 89 9.66 -9.12 6.68
N MET A 90 10.81 -8.48 6.90
CA MET A 90 12.12 -9.12 6.73
C MET A 90 12.33 -10.27 7.72
N GLU A 91 11.97 -10.07 9.01
CA GLU A 91 12.03 -11.11 10.05
C GLU A 91 11.14 -12.31 9.74
N ALA A 92 10.03 -12.09 9.04
CA ALA A 92 9.10 -13.15 8.62
C ALA A 92 9.52 -13.87 7.33
N GLY A 93 10.70 -13.55 6.76
CA GLY A 93 11.25 -14.19 5.56
C GLY A 93 10.80 -13.54 4.24
N ILE A 94 10.18 -12.36 4.29
CA ILE A 94 9.93 -11.54 3.09
C ILE A 94 11.14 -10.63 2.92
N GLU A 95 12.18 -11.16 2.28
CA GLU A 95 13.52 -10.53 2.29
C GLU A 95 13.65 -9.29 1.39
N HIS A 96 12.77 -9.14 0.39
CA HIS A 96 12.87 -8.10 -0.63
C HIS A 96 11.59 -7.27 -0.82
N PRO A 97 11.03 -6.66 0.25
CA PRO A 97 9.85 -5.81 0.11
C PRO A 97 10.22 -4.51 -0.61
N GLN A 98 9.43 -4.15 -1.62
CA GLN A 98 9.50 -2.85 -2.27
C GLN A 98 8.20 -2.10 -1.99
N VAL A 99 8.29 -0.96 -1.32
CA VAL A 99 7.12 -0.21 -0.87
C VAL A 99 6.97 1.08 -1.65
N LEU A 100 5.74 1.36 -2.11
CA LEU A 100 5.34 2.60 -2.74
C LEU A 100 4.29 3.29 -1.87
N PHE A 101 4.52 4.56 -1.53
CA PHE A 101 3.54 5.40 -0.85
C PHE A 101 2.70 6.21 -1.83
N MET A 102 1.40 6.29 -1.55
CA MET A 102 0.48 7.18 -2.26
C MET A 102 -0.20 8.13 -1.27
N GLY A 103 -0.39 9.39 -1.66
CA GLY A 103 -1.30 10.31 -0.99
C GLY A 103 -2.65 10.29 -1.71
N LEU A 104 -3.73 10.09 -0.95
CA LEU A 104 -5.10 9.98 -1.43
C LEU A 104 -5.94 11.08 -0.77
N GLY A 105 -6.74 11.77 -1.57
CA GLY A 105 -7.69 12.76 -1.08
C GLY A 105 -8.98 12.73 -1.89
N ASP A 106 -9.74 13.81 -1.79
CA ASP A 106 -11.01 13.98 -2.48
C ASP A 106 -10.80 14.59 -3.87
N PHE A 107 -11.05 13.83 -4.93
CA PHE A 107 -10.86 14.33 -6.30
C PHE A 107 -11.90 15.36 -6.78
N VAL A 108 -12.91 15.68 -5.96
CA VAL A 108 -13.90 16.73 -6.22
C VAL A 108 -13.42 18.07 -5.65
N TYR A 109 -12.77 18.07 -4.48
CA TYR A 109 -12.43 19.29 -3.74
C TYR A 109 -10.94 19.57 -3.67
N ASP A 110 -10.10 18.53 -3.68
CA ASP A 110 -8.66 18.68 -3.48
C ASP A 110 -7.94 18.99 -4.79
N SER A 111 -6.85 19.74 -4.67
CA SER A 111 -5.96 20.08 -5.77
C SER A 111 -5.02 18.91 -6.11
N ALA A 112 -4.63 18.12 -5.09
CA ALA A 112 -3.72 16.99 -5.20
C ALA A 112 -4.31 15.68 -4.62
N PRO A 113 -5.47 15.20 -5.15
CA PRO A 113 -6.18 14.03 -4.61
C PRO A 113 -5.47 12.69 -4.89
N LEU A 114 -4.44 12.71 -5.74
CA LEU A 114 -3.58 11.58 -6.02
C LEU A 114 -2.13 12.04 -6.10
N GLN A 115 -1.30 11.45 -5.27
CA GLN A 115 0.15 11.65 -5.25
C GLN A 115 0.79 10.28 -5.23
N VAL A 116 1.74 10.01 -6.12
CA VAL A 116 2.28 8.66 -6.29
C VAL A 116 3.80 8.68 -6.27
N GLY A 117 4.39 8.08 -5.23
CA GLY A 117 5.82 7.87 -5.15
C GLY A 117 6.33 6.79 -6.10
N GLN A 118 7.47 6.20 -5.76
CA GLN A 118 8.04 5.06 -6.47
C GLN A 118 8.15 3.86 -5.52
N PHE A 119 8.24 2.64 -6.07
CA PHE A 119 8.62 1.46 -5.31
C PHE A 119 10.08 1.56 -4.88
N GLU A 120 10.31 1.57 -3.57
CA GLU A 120 11.64 1.69 -3.00
C GLU A 120 11.92 0.61 -1.95
N SER A 121 13.20 0.32 -1.75
CA SER A 121 13.67 -0.73 -0.83
C SER A 121 14.59 -0.20 0.28
N SER A 122 14.93 1.09 0.26
CA SER A 122 15.88 1.69 1.21
C SER A 122 15.19 2.68 2.16
N ALA A 123 15.68 2.73 3.39
CA ALA A 123 15.16 3.62 4.44
C ALA A 123 15.10 5.08 3.99
N GLU A 124 16.15 5.58 3.34
CA GLU A 124 16.25 6.96 2.87
C GLU A 124 15.22 7.30 1.79
N LEU A 125 15.02 6.40 0.81
CA LEU A 125 14.07 6.65 -0.27
C LEU A 125 12.62 6.49 0.19
N LEU A 126 12.35 5.55 1.09
CA LEU A 126 11.03 5.41 1.73
C LEU A 126 10.67 6.66 2.55
N ASP A 127 11.58 7.13 3.39
CA ASP A 127 11.41 8.38 4.15
C ASP A 127 11.23 9.59 3.23
N ARG A 128 12.02 9.68 2.15
CA ARG A 128 11.92 10.75 1.16
C ARG A 128 10.52 10.81 0.53
N TRP A 129 9.97 9.69 0.07
CA TRP A 129 8.65 9.70 -0.57
C TRP A 129 7.55 10.03 0.42
N LEU A 130 7.66 9.51 1.64
CA LEU A 130 6.66 9.75 2.66
C LEU A 130 6.65 11.23 3.10
N THR A 131 7.82 11.84 3.33
CA THR A 131 7.94 13.25 3.74
C THR A 131 7.66 14.27 2.63
N ARG A 132 7.67 13.84 1.36
CA ARG A 132 7.30 14.67 0.21
C ARG A 132 5.79 14.73 -0.06
N VAL A 133 5.00 13.88 0.59
CA VAL A 133 3.55 13.92 0.48
C VAL A 133 3.05 15.29 0.90
N TYR A 134 2.30 15.94 0.00
CA TYR A 134 1.62 17.19 0.28
C TYR A 134 0.35 16.90 1.08
N LEU A 135 0.38 17.23 2.37
CA LEU A 135 -0.79 17.19 3.24
C LEU A 135 -1.63 18.45 2.99
N GLU A 136 -2.42 18.44 1.93
CA GLU A 136 -3.34 19.55 1.60
C GLU A 136 -4.30 19.82 2.77
N GLY A 137 -4.63 18.77 3.55
CA GLY A 137 -5.52 18.87 4.70
C GLY A 137 -6.94 19.26 4.29
N GLY A 138 -7.28 18.98 3.03
CA GLY A 138 -8.57 19.21 2.42
C GLY A 138 -9.58 18.14 2.81
N GLY A 139 -10.37 17.71 1.84
CA GLY A 139 -11.55 16.86 2.04
C GLY A 139 -12.86 17.61 1.77
N GLY A 140 -13.86 16.84 1.36
CA GLY A 140 -15.19 17.33 0.98
C GLY A 140 -16.27 17.08 2.04
N GLY A 141 -17.35 17.86 1.97
CA GLY A 141 -18.59 17.59 2.74
C GLY A 141 -19.48 16.50 2.13
N ASN A 142 -18.97 15.77 1.15
CA ASN A 142 -19.63 14.70 0.38
C ASN A 142 -19.57 13.32 1.06
N ASN A 143 -18.86 13.21 2.20
CA ASN A 143 -18.71 11.98 2.99
C ASN A 143 -18.19 10.79 2.18
N GLN A 144 -17.30 11.04 1.22
CA GLN A 144 -16.65 10.03 0.39
C GLN A 144 -15.29 10.54 -0.07
N GLU A 145 -14.32 9.65 -0.21
CA GLU A 145 -12.99 9.99 -0.72
C GLU A 145 -12.53 9.14 -1.90
N GLY A 146 -11.51 9.65 -2.59
CA GLY A 146 -10.94 9.13 -3.82
C GLY A 146 -10.11 7.85 -3.67
N TYR A 147 -10.40 6.96 -2.73
CA TYR A 147 -9.63 5.73 -2.53
C TYR A 147 -9.59 4.84 -3.77
N ASN A 148 -10.61 4.90 -4.63
CA ASN A 148 -10.66 4.22 -5.93
C ASN A 148 -9.53 4.66 -6.89
N LEU A 149 -8.90 5.81 -6.70
CA LEU A 149 -7.71 6.23 -7.45
C LEU A 149 -6.50 5.32 -7.18
N ALA A 150 -6.33 4.83 -5.96
CA ALA A 150 -5.27 3.87 -5.63
C ALA A 150 -5.46 2.55 -6.40
N HIS A 151 -6.70 2.10 -6.50
CA HIS A 151 -7.07 0.90 -7.25
C HIS A 151 -6.82 1.08 -8.74
N LEU A 152 -7.22 2.22 -9.31
CA LEU A 152 -6.95 2.57 -10.70
C LEU A 152 -5.46 2.56 -11.01
N PHE A 153 -4.67 3.24 -10.18
CA PHE A 153 -3.23 3.35 -10.35
C PHE A 153 -2.56 1.98 -10.23
N ALA A 154 -2.91 1.23 -9.18
CA ALA A 154 -2.43 -0.12 -8.99
C ALA A 154 -2.75 -0.98 -10.21
N ALA A 155 -3.99 -0.98 -10.71
CA ALA A 155 -4.43 -1.78 -11.86
C ALA A 155 -3.67 -1.44 -13.15
N ARG A 156 -3.53 -0.15 -13.49
CA ARG A 156 -3.16 0.27 -14.85
C ARG A 156 -1.79 0.93 -14.98
N HIS A 157 -1.18 1.36 -13.87
CA HIS A 157 0.03 2.20 -13.88
C HIS A 157 1.17 1.60 -13.07
N THR A 158 1.14 0.28 -12.86
CA THR A 158 2.23 -0.46 -12.22
C THR A 158 2.66 -1.65 -13.05
N ALA A 159 3.95 -1.93 -13.01
CA ALA A 159 4.54 -3.14 -13.55
C ALA A 159 5.40 -3.79 -12.46
N ILE A 160 5.05 -5.03 -12.10
CA ILE A 160 5.56 -5.66 -10.88
C ILE A 160 6.06 -7.08 -11.17
N ASP A 161 7.33 -7.33 -10.88
CA ASP A 161 7.99 -8.60 -11.21
C ASP A 161 7.47 -9.77 -10.38
N CYS A 162 7.01 -9.52 -9.14
CA CYS A 162 6.34 -10.55 -8.33
C CYS A 162 5.17 -11.20 -9.10
N TRP A 163 4.38 -10.39 -9.81
CA TRP A 163 3.26 -10.87 -10.60
C TRP A 163 3.68 -11.35 -11.98
N GLU A 164 4.48 -10.56 -12.69
CA GLU A 164 4.85 -10.81 -14.08
C GLU A 164 5.68 -12.09 -14.23
N LYS A 165 6.64 -12.31 -13.32
CA LYS A 165 7.55 -13.46 -13.38
C LYS A 165 7.10 -14.64 -12.52
N ARG A 166 6.55 -14.37 -11.33
CA ARG A 166 6.26 -15.42 -10.33
C ARG A 166 4.78 -15.69 -10.10
N LYS A 167 3.89 -14.92 -10.75
CA LYS A 167 2.43 -14.95 -10.50
C LYS A 167 2.05 -14.79 -9.03
N GLN A 168 2.93 -14.14 -8.28
CA GLN A 168 2.70 -13.74 -6.91
C GLN A 168 2.05 -12.36 -6.90
N LYS A 169 0.86 -12.25 -6.33
CA LYS A 169 0.21 -10.94 -6.19
C LYS A 169 1.01 -10.04 -5.26
N GLY A 170 1.11 -8.76 -5.62
CA GLY A 170 1.54 -7.72 -4.70
C GLY A 170 0.47 -7.44 -3.64
N PHE A 171 0.69 -6.41 -2.83
CA PHE A 171 -0.28 -5.95 -1.84
C PHE A 171 -0.65 -4.50 -2.09
N LEU A 172 -1.94 -4.18 -1.98
CA LEU A 172 -2.46 -2.82 -2.04
C LEU A 172 -3.26 -2.55 -0.76
N PHE A 173 -2.81 -1.57 0.02
CA PHE A 173 -3.51 -1.07 1.19
C PHE A 173 -3.97 0.35 0.92
N THR A 174 -5.24 0.62 1.15
CA THR A 174 -5.74 1.99 1.35
C THR A 174 -6.06 2.16 2.83
N ILE A 175 -5.72 3.31 3.40
CA ILE A 175 -5.93 3.62 4.82
C ILE A 175 -6.73 4.90 4.88
N GLY A 176 -7.92 4.86 5.49
CA GLY A 176 -8.90 5.94 5.45
C GLY A 176 -9.88 5.86 6.62
N ASP A 177 -10.76 6.86 6.74
CA ASP A 177 -11.89 6.85 7.68
C ASP A 177 -13.25 7.14 7.03
N GLU A 178 -13.29 7.17 5.69
CA GLU A 178 -14.46 7.51 4.88
C GLU A 178 -14.94 6.36 3.96
N PRO A 179 -16.18 6.45 3.45
CA PRO A 179 -16.61 5.67 2.30
C PRO A 179 -15.81 6.00 1.04
N VAL A 180 -15.77 5.08 0.09
CA VAL A 180 -15.24 5.33 -1.25
C VAL A 180 -16.33 5.80 -2.20
N PHE A 181 -15.97 6.66 -3.16
CA PHE A 181 -16.86 6.98 -4.29
C PHE A 181 -17.35 5.70 -4.99
N LYS A 182 -18.60 5.70 -5.46
CA LYS A 182 -19.18 4.54 -6.18
C LYS A 182 -18.55 4.30 -7.55
N GLU A 183 -18.03 5.34 -8.17
CA GLU A 183 -17.46 5.31 -9.51
C GLU A 183 -16.32 6.33 -9.65
N LEU A 184 -15.45 6.08 -10.63
CA LEU A 184 -14.46 7.02 -11.12
C LEU A 184 -14.95 7.61 -12.43
N PRO A 185 -15.25 8.92 -12.47
CA PRO A 185 -15.62 9.59 -13.71
C PRO A 185 -14.50 9.53 -14.75
N ALA A 186 -14.89 9.42 -16.03
CA ALA A 186 -13.93 9.35 -17.14
C ALA A 186 -12.93 10.53 -17.18
N GLU A 187 -13.38 11.73 -16.79
CA GLU A 187 -12.52 12.93 -16.72
C GLU A 187 -11.43 12.82 -15.66
N ILE A 188 -11.75 12.26 -14.49
CA ILE A 188 -10.79 12.01 -13.42
C ILE A 188 -9.77 10.97 -13.88
N ILE A 189 -10.22 9.90 -14.54
CA ILE A 189 -9.33 8.90 -15.12
C ILE A 189 -8.37 9.56 -16.12
N ARG A 190 -8.87 10.30 -17.12
CA ARG A 190 -8.02 10.98 -18.10
C ARG A 190 -6.98 11.89 -17.46
N LYS A 191 -7.40 12.67 -16.45
CA LYS A 191 -6.53 13.60 -15.71
C LYS A 191 -5.35 12.88 -15.04
N TYR A 192 -5.60 11.71 -14.46
CA TYR A 192 -4.63 11.02 -13.61
C TYR A 192 -3.92 9.82 -14.24
N THR A 193 -4.35 9.40 -15.44
CA THR A 193 -3.75 8.24 -16.13
C THR A 193 -3.12 8.59 -17.47
N CYS A 194 -3.24 9.84 -17.92
CA CYS A 194 -2.75 10.33 -19.21
C CYS A 194 -3.28 9.53 -20.42
N THR A 195 -4.39 8.79 -20.26
CA THR A 195 -5.05 8.10 -21.36
C THR A 195 -5.93 9.06 -22.16
N ASN A 196 -5.96 8.88 -23.48
CA ASN A 196 -6.88 9.63 -24.36
C ASN A 196 -8.29 9.05 -24.34
N GLU A 197 -8.42 7.75 -24.06
CA GLU A 197 -9.70 7.05 -23.99
C GLU A 197 -9.97 6.59 -22.56
N ALA A 198 -11.05 7.09 -21.98
CA ALA A 198 -11.55 6.64 -20.69
C ALA A 198 -13.07 6.67 -20.68
N SER A 199 -13.66 5.64 -20.06
CA SER A 199 -15.06 5.59 -19.68
C SER A 199 -15.16 5.62 -18.16
N THR A 200 -16.27 6.14 -17.64
CA THR A 200 -16.59 6.02 -16.22
C THR A 200 -16.60 4.55 -15.83
N ILE A 201 -15.96 4.22 -14.71
CA ILE A 201 -15.84 2.85 -14.20
C ILE A 201 -16.34 2.78 -12.77
N SER A 202 -17.07 1.72 -12.43
CA SER A 202 -17.49 1.51 -11.04
C SER A 202 -16.29 1.16 -10.17
N THR A 203 -16.37 1.51 -8.89
CA THR A 203 -15.33 1.17 -7.91
C THR A 203 -15.19 -0.35 -7.76
N GLU A 204 -16.29 -1.09 -7.85
CA GLU A 204 -16.25 -2.56 -7.86
C GLU A 204 -15.43 -3.11 -9.04
N ALA A 205 -15.62 -2.55 -10.24
CA ALA A 205 -14.91 -3.01 -11.43
C ALA A 205 -13.40 -2.69 -11.35
N ILE A 206 -13.03 -1.50 -10.87
CA ILE A 206 -11.61 -1.17 -10.75
C ILE A 206 -10.90 -1.90 -9.61
N ILE A 207 -11.62 -2.23 -8.52
CA ILE A 207 -11.10 -3.13 -7.48
C ILE A 207 -10.83 -4.51 -8.07
N LYS A 208 -11.76 -5.06 -8.85
CA LYS A 208 -11.57 -6.37 -9.52
C LYS A 208 -10.36 -6.37 -10.45
N GLU A 209 -10.16 -5.29 -11.22
CA GLU A 209 -9.00 -5.14 -12.10
C GLU A 209 -7.68 -5.07 -11.27
N ALA A 210 -7.66 -4.29 -10.19
CA ALA A 210 -6.51 -4.25 -9.29
C ALA A 210 -6.23 -5.62 -8.65
N GLN A 211 -7.29 -6.37 -8.32
CA GLN A 211 -7.22 -7.71 -7.73
C GLN A 211 -6.61 -8.76 -8.66
N GLU A 212 -6.44 -8.48 -9.96
CA GLU A 212 -5.74 -9.40 -10.86
C GLU A 212 -4.28 -9.59 -10.44
N LYS A 213 -3.61 -8.51 -10.00
CA LYS A 213 -2.19 -8.51 -9.62
C LYS A 213 -1.89 -8.11 -8.17
N TYR A 214 -2.88 -7.63 -7.42
CA TYR A 214 -2.74 -7.27 -6.00
C TYR A 214 -3.73 -8.02 -5.11
N ASN A 215 -3.31 -8.31 -3.88
CA ASN A 215 -4.24 -8.52 -2.77
C ASN A 215 -4.65 -7.13 -2.26
N VAL A 216 -5.92 -6.78 -2.46
CA VAL A 216 -6.46 -5.44 -2.19
C VAL A 216 -7.14 -5.41 -0.83
N TYR A 217 -6.76 -4.43 0.00
CA TYR A 217 -7.26 -4.20 1.35
C TYR A 217 -7.62 -2.73 1.57
N HIS A 218 -8.60 -2.51 2.44
CA HIS A 218 -8.89 -1.20 3.01
C HIS A 218 -8.83 -1.30 4.54
N ILE A 219 -8.02 -0.45 5.15
CA ILE A 219 -7.90 -0.33 6.60
C ILE A 219 -8.65 0.93 7.03
N HIS A 220 -9.79 0.72 7.69
CA HIS A 220 -10.68 1.77 8.17
C HIS A 220 -10.32 2.16 9.60
N LEU A 221 -9.88 3.39 9.83
CA LEU A 221 -9.43 3.85 11.14
C LEU A 221 -10.59 4.39 11.97
N GLU A 222 -10.92 3.70 13.06
CA GLU A 222 -11.97 4.09 14.01
C GLU A 222 -11.47 5.04 15.11
N HIS A 223 -10.69 6.04 14.71
CA HIS A 223 -9.94 6.93 15.59
C HIS A 223 -10.81 7.95 16.35
N ASN A 224 -12.08 8.11 15.97
CA ASN A 224 -13.07 8.94 16.66
C ASN A 224 -14.49 8.34 16.53
N ASP A 225 -15.48 8.89 17.24
CA ASP A 225 -16.85 8.34 17.23
C ASP A 225 -17.56 8.49 15.89
N TRP A 226 -17.16 9.45 15.06
CA TRP A 226 -17.69 9.63 13.72
C TRP A 226 -17.24 8.49 12.79
N SER A 227 -15.93 8.23 12.74
CA SER A 227 -15.32 7.17 11.92
C SER A 227 -15.85 5.76 12.23
N LYS A 228 -16.38 5.52 13.45
CA LYS A 228 -17.02 4.25 13.84
C LYS A 228 -18.41 4.04 13.26
N MET A 229 -19.07 5.10 12.80
CA MET A 229 -20.44 5.01 12.29
C MET A 229 -20.49 4.15 11.02
N GLU A 230 -21.52 3.31 10.91
CA GLU A 230 -21.70 2.44 9.73
C GLU A 230 -21.78 3.24 8.42
N THR A 231 -22.34 4.45 8.49
CA THR A 231 -22.38 5.39 7.35
C THR A 231 -20.99 5.80 6.87
N ARG A 232 -19.99 5.82 7.76
CA ARG A 232 -18.58 6.13 7.44
C ARG A 232 -17.82 4.92 6.92
N LYS A 233 -18.18 3.71 7.34
CA LYS A 233 -17.68 2.46 6.76
C LYS A 233 -18.21 2.23 5.34
N GLY A 234 -19.39 2.78 5.04
CA GLY A 234 -19.96 2.76 3.70
C GLY A 234 -20.19 1.34 3.19
N ASN A 235 -19.80 1.07 1.94
CA ASN A 235 -19.98 -0.24 1.31
C ASN A 235 -18.70 -1.09 1.27
N TRP A 236 -17.67 -0.75 2.04
CA TRP A 236 -16.39 -1.45 1.99
C TRP A 236 -16.51 -2.95 2.26
N LYS A 237 -17.33 -3.36 3.25
CA LYS A 237 -17.56 -4.79 3.54
C LYS A 237 -18.16 -5.53 2.34
N ALA A 238 -19.03 -4.89 1.57
CA ALA A 238 -19.60 -5.47 0.36
C ALA A 238 -18.57 -5.55 -0.79
N LEU A 239 -17.67 -4.57 -0.89
CA LEU A 239 -16.64 -4.52 -1.93
C LEU A 239 -15.47 -5.49 -1.68
N LEU A 240 -15.04 -5.63 -0.42
CA LEU A 240 -13.79 -6.31 -0.07
C LEU A 240 -13.96 -7.52 0.86
N GLY A 241 -15.14 -7.75 1.44
CA GLY A 241 -15.39 -8.89 2.31
C GLY A 241 -14.46 -8.91 3.53
N GLU A 242 -13.64 -9.95 3.66
CA GLU A 242 -12.66 -10.09 4.75
C GLU A 242 -11.41 -9.20 4.57
N ASN A 243 -11.24 -8.59 3.41
CA ASN A 243 -10.14 -7.66 3.15
C ASN A 243 -10.47 -6.21 3.58
N PHE A 244 -11.70 -5.97 4.04
CA PHE A 244 -12.04 -4.76 4.78
C PHE A 244 -11.67 -4.95 6.25
N ILE A 245 -10.79 -4.09 6.77
CA ILE A 245 -10.20 -4.22 8.10
C ILE A 245 -10.55 -2.97 8.91
N GLU A 246 -11.37 -3.14 9.94
CA GLU A 246 -11.64 -2.09 10.92
C GLU A 246 -10.51 -2.06 11.96
N LEU A 247 -9.93 -0.88 12.20
CA LEU A 247 -8.79 -0.70 13.09
C LEU A 247 -9.07 0.39 14.13
N PRO A 248 -9.40 0.01 15.39
CA PRO A 248 -9.66 0.95 16.49
C PRO A 248 -8.43 1.76 16.93
N ASP A 249 -7.25 1.15 16.85
CA ASP A 249 -6.01 1.74 17.32
C ASP A 249 -5.11 2.07 16.12
N TYR A 250 -5.13 3.34 15.71
CA TYR A 250 -4.36 3.83 14.57
C TYR A 250 -2.85 3.59 14.72
N LYS A 251 -2.34 3.49 15.96
CA LYS A 251 -0.93 3.18 16.23
C LYS A 251 -0.50 1.80 15.74
N LYS A 252 -1.47 0.91 15.51
CA LYS A 252 -1.22 -0.47 15.03
C LYS A 252 -1.27 -0.59 13.51
N VAL A 253 -1.41 0.50 12.75
CA VAL A 253 -1.58 0.43 11.28
C VAL A 253 -0.43 -0.30 10.59
N ALA A 254 0.83 0.04 10.90
CA ALA A 254 2.00 -0.61 10.32
C ALA A 254 2.08 -2.09 10.69
N LYS A 255 1.87 -2.40 11.98
CA LYS A 255 1.83 -3.78 12.46
C LYS A 255 0.76 -4.59 11.73
N ARG A 256 -0.43 -4.00 11.55
CA ARG A 256 -1.54 -4.67 10.86
C ARG A 256 -1.23 -4.95 9.39
N ILE A 257 -0.60 -4.00 8.70
CA ILE A 257 -0.12 -4.21 7.32
C ILE A 257 0.88 -5.37 7.29
N ALA A 258 1.89 -5.37 8.17
CA ALA A 258 2.88 -6.43 8.24
C ALA A 258 2.22 -7.80 8.47
N GLU A 259 1.34 -7.92 9.46
CA GLU A 259 0.58 -9.15 9.76
C GLU A 259 -0.19 -9.67 8.53
N VAL A 260 -0.91 -8.80 7.84
CA VAL A 260 -1.69 -9.17 6.66
C VAL A 260 -0.79 -9.66 5.53
N VAL A 261 0.31 -8.95 5.28
CA VAL A 261 1.28 -9.36 4.25
C VAL A 261 1.90 -10.71 4.60
N ILE A 262 2.36 -10.91 5.83
CA ILE A 262 2.97 -12.17 6.29
C ILE A 262 2.00 -13.35 6.16
N GLN A 263 0.73 -13.16 6.53
CA GLN A 263 -0.27 -14.22 6.47
C GLN A 263 -0.67 -14.61 5.03
N ASN A 264 -0.59 -13.65 4.10
CA ASN A 264 -1.09 -13.82 2.74
C ASN A 264 0.01 -13.93 1.68
N HIS A 265 1.27 -13.72 2.07
CA HIS A 265 2.42 -13.93 1.21
C HIS A 265 2.70 -15.44 1.11
N LYS A 266 2.53 -16.00 -0.09
CA LYS A 266 2.85 -17.39 -0.40
C LYS A 266 4.09 -17.45 -1.29
N PRO A 267 5.28 -17.76 -0.77
CA PRO A 267 6.48 -17.91 -1.61
C PRO A 267 6.24 -18.95 -2.71
N ALA A 268 6.73 -18.68 -3.93
CA ALA A 268 6.56 -19.59 -5.06
C ALA A 268 7.19 -20.99 -4.81
N SER A 269 8.20 -21.05 -3.93
CA SER A 269 8.96 -22.26 -3.57
C SER A 269 8.19 -23.30 -2.74
N LEU A 270 7.00 -22.98 -2.20
CA LEU A 270 6.21 -23.91 -1.38
C LEU A 270 5.16 -24.72 -2.16
N SER A 271 5.14 -24.61 -3.50
CA SER A 271 4.09 -25.23 -4.33
C SER A 271 4.44 -26.62 -4.90
N THR A 272 5.61 -27.20 -4.63
CA THR A 272 5.95 -28.52 -5.18
C THR A 272 6.84 -29.38 -4.26
N GLU A 273 6.26 -30.03 -3.25
CA GLU A 273 6.74 -31.36 -2.82
C GLU A 273 5.56 -32.32 -2.66
N ASN A 274 5.32 -33.09 -3.72
CA ASN A 274 4.45 -34.25 -3.72
C ASN A 274 4.94 -35.29 -2.70
N LYS A 275 4.17 -35.54 -1.64
CA LYS A 275 4.24 -36.84 -0.94
C LYS A 275 3.51 -37.90 -1.77
N THR A 276 4.17 -38.36 -2.82
CA THR A 276 3.88 -39.67 -3.40
C THR A 276 4.56 -40.69 -2.49
N SER A 277 3.79 -41.29 -1.58
CA SER A 277 4.23 -42.43 -0.79
C SER A 277 4.45 -43.62 -1.72
N SER A 278 5.72 -43.88 -2.03
CA SER A 278 6.16 -45.15 -2.60
C SER A 278 5.91 -46.26 -1.59
N ASN A 279 4.94 -47.12 -1.88
CA ASN A 279 4.79 -48.40 -1.22
C ASN A 279 5.98 -49.30 -1.63
N SER A 280 6.86 -49.61 -0.69
CA SER A 280 7.82 -50.71 -0.82
C SER A 280 7.50 -51.72 0.29
N ASP A 281 6.63 -52.68 -0.05
CA ASP A 281 6.47 -53.90 0.73
C ASP A 281 7.80 -54.66 0.70
N ILE A 282 8.44 -54.77 1.87
CA ILE A 282 9.52 -55.71 2.11
C ILE A 282 8.90 -56.87 2.88
N ASP A 283 8.66 -57.97 2.16
CA ASP A 283 8.50 -59.31 2.73
C ASP A 283 9.82 -59.74 3.36
N VAL A 284 9.84 -59.96 4.68
CA VAL A 284 10.69 -60.99 5.30
C VAL A 284 9.96 -61.63 6.49
N GLU A 285 9.76 -62.94 6.37
CA GLU A 285 9.28 -63.95 7.31
C GLU A 285 9.77 -63.81 8.77
N ASN A 286 8.92 -64.17 9.74
CA ASN A 286 9.12 -65.43 10.48
C ASN A 286 8.05 -65.72 11.56
N MET A 287 7.78 -67.03 11.67
CA MET A 287 7.39 -67.82 12.85
C MET A 287 5.90 -68.05 13.20
N LEU A 288 5.58 -69.36 13.07
CA LEU A 288 4.48 -70.19 13.61
C LEU A 288 3.23 -70.38 12.74
#